data_AF-A0AB39WRD2-F1
#
_entry.id   AF-A0AB39WRD2-F1
#
_cell.length_a   1.000
_cell.length_b   1.000
_cell.length_c   1.000
_cell.angle_alpha   90.00
_cell.angle_beta   90.00
_cell.angle_gamma   90.00
#
_symmetry.space_group_name_H-M   'P 1'
#
loop_
_entity.id
_entity.type
_entity.pdbx_description
1 polymer ?
#
loop_
_entity_poly.entity_id
_entity_poly.type
_entity_poly.pdbx_seq_one_letter_code
_entity_poly.pdbx_strand_id
1 'polypeptide(L)'
;MLFPFIVSLVGLFFLLINGIRFYLARKNKDVLYRIITVYLILLFIIEFCCNLIGFLRPGENFYLSHYYFVFQFVAMSLFFYNIFSIGFLKKIVAFLLIAVLLFLGIQYSIDPSIYWQFNMLEIGITSLLLISYGILFLVFNIKKDKSDYFYFCNGLILYLASSASIFLSGNSDSVIFTKPFLLDFWFFNSLFYILYQYLIYKEWKVLNLEIKDDIDESTKKNIHLLESK
;
A
#
# COMPACT_ATOMS: atom_id res chain seq x y z
N MET A 1 -14.65 19.91 7.48
CA MET A 1 -14.82 19.03 6.30
C MET A 1 -13.95 19.42 5.11
N LEU A 2 -13.94 20.69 4.65
CA LEU A 2 -13.14 21.08 3.46
C LEU A 2 -11.62 20.83 3.63
N PHE A 3 -11.05 21.16 4.79
CA PHE A 3 -9.60 21.03 5.01
C PHE A 3 -9.10 19.57 5.01
N PRO A 4 -9.66 18.62 5.79
CA PRO A 4 -9.31 17.20 5.68
C PRO A 4 -9.48 16.65 4.26
N PHE A 5 -10.51 17.08 3.55
CA PHE A 5 -10.73 16.68 2.15
C PHE A 5 -9.61 17.19 1.21
N ILE A 6 -9.18 18.44 1.34
CA ILE A 6 -8.04 18.98 0.57
C ILE A 6 -6.76 18.17 0.85
N VAL A 7 -6.53 17.79 2.10
CA VAL A 7 -5.37 16.96 2.48
C VAL A 7 -5.46 15.57 1.84
N SER A 8 -6.65 14.95 1.82
CA SER A 8 -6.90 13.70 1.09
C SER A 8 -6.55 13.83 -0.41
N LEU A 9 -6.97 14.93 -1.06
CA LEU A 9 -6.65 15.18 -2.47
C LEU A 9 -5.15 15.32 -2.73
N VAL A 10 -4.38 15.88 -1.80
CA VAL A 10 -2.91 15.91 -1.88
C VAL A 10 -2.36 14.48 -1.87
N GLY A 11 -2.86 13.62 -0.97
CA GLY A 11 -2.50 12.19 -0.94
C GLY A 11 -2.82 11.47 -2.25
N LEU A 12 -4.00 11.70 -2.81
CA LEU A 12 -4.43 11.16 -4.10
C LEU A 12 -3.53 11.62 -5.25
N PHE A 13 -3.10 12.88 -5.25
CA PHE A 13 -2.18 13.41 -6.25
C PHE A 13 -0.79 12.77 -6.17
N PHE A 14 -0.26 12.56 -4.95
CA PHE A 14 0.99 11.83 -4.77
C PHE A 14 0.89 10.38 -5.26
N LEU A 15 -0.21 9.71 -4.96
CA LEU A 15 -0.50 8.36 -5.44
C LEU A 15 -0.53 8.30 -6.97
N LEU A 16 -1.18 9.26 -7.63
CA LEU A 16 -1.20 9.35 -9.09
C LEU A 16 0.21 9.50 -9.67
N ILE A 17 1.01 10.42 -9.12
CA ILE A 17 2.39 10.64 -9.56
C ILE A 17 3.22 9.36 -9.39
N ASN A 18 3.11 8.70 -8.24
CA ASN A 18 3.81 7.44 -7.97
C ASN A 18 3.37 6.34 -8.93
N GLY A 19 2.06 6.18 -9.16
CA GLY A 19 1.49 5.23 -10.11
C GLY A 19 2.04 5.44 -11.53
N ILE A 20 2.06 6.69 -12.01
CA ILE A 20 2.64 7.04 -13.32
C ILE A 20 4.14 6.71 -13.37
N ARG A 21 4.90 7.07 -12.34
CA ARG A 21 6.35 6.84 -12.27
C ARG A 21 6.71 5.36 -12.28
N PHE A 22 6.04 4.55 -11.47
CA PHE A 22 6.20 3.10 -11.48
C PHE A 22 5.79 2.52 -12.83
N TYR A 23 4.65 2.96 -13.38
CA TYR A 23 4.21 2.49 -14.69
C TYR A 23 5.24 2.80 -15.78
N LEU A 24 5.72 4.03 -15.92
CA LEU A 24 6.67 4.41 -16.97
C LEU A 24 8.00 3.62 -16.87
N ALA A 25 8.48 3.36 -15.66
CA ALA A 25 9.73 2.65 -15.41
C ALA A 25 9.59 1.11 -15.37
N ARG A 26 8.39 0.55 -15.60
CA ARG A 26 8.10 -0.89 -15.44
C ARG A 26 8.81 -1.82 -16.43
N LYS A 27 9.30 -1.30 -17.57
CA LYS A 27 9.93 -2.12 -18.61
C LYS A 27 11.19 -2.78 -18.04
N ASN A 28 11.35 -4.08 -18.27
CA ASN A 28 12.49 -4.88 -17.77
C ASN A 28 12.62 -4.95 -16.25
N LYS A 29 11.56 -4.62 -15.50
CA LYS A 29 11.53 -4.78 -14.04
C LYS A 29 11.03 -6.15 -13.63
N ASP A 30 11.39 -6.54 -12.41
CA ASP A 30 11.08 -7.84 -11.84
C ASP A 30 9.58 -8.00 -11.50
N VAL A 31 9.22 -9.13 -10.87
CA VAL A 31 7.82 -9.41 -10.50
C VAL A 31 7.36 -8.47 -9.38
N LEU A 32 8.21 -8.17 -8.39
CA LEU A 32 7.85 -7.33 -7.24
C LEU A 32 7.49 -5.90 -7.69
N TYR A 33 8.30 -5.33 -8.58
CA TYR A 33 8.05 -4.00 -9.12
C TYR A 33 6.72 -3.92 -9.87
N ARG A 34 6.38 -4.97 -10.62
CA ARG A 34 5.10 -5.07 -11.35
C ARG A 34 3.92 -5.19 -10.41
N ILE A 35 4.04 -5.97 -9.32
CA ILE A 35 3.01 -6.06 -8.28
C ILE A 35 2.75 -4.68 -7.67
N ILE A 36 3.80 -3.94 -7.28
CA ILE A 36 3.64 -2.58 -6.73
C ILE A 36 3.02 -1.64 -7.75
N THR A 37 3.41 -1.74 -9.02
CA THR A 37 2.83 -0.90 -10.09
C THR A 37 1.32 -1.12 -10.21
N VAL A 38 0.88 -2.38 -10.26
CA VAL A 38 -0.56 -2.72 -10.32
C VAL A 38 -1.29 -2.27 -9.04
N TYR A 39 -0.66 -2.47 -7.89
CA TYR A 39 -1.18 -2.02 -6.59
C TYR A 39 -1.45 -0.51 -6.58
N LEU A 40 -0.50 0.32 -7.00
CA LEU A 40 -0.66 1.78 -7.00
C LEU A 40 -1.75 2.25 -7.97
N ILE A 41 -1.84 1.65 -9.16
CA ILE A 41 -2.86 2.03 -10.16
C ILE A 41 -4.27 1.69 -9.67
N LEU A 42 -4.45 0.49 -9.12
CA LEU A 42 -5.76 0.06 -8.63
C LEU A 42 -6.15 0.81 -7.35
N LEU A 43 -5.20 1.08 -6.45
CA LEU A 43 -5.46 1.98 -5.32
C LEU A 43 -5.88 3.38 -5.79
N PHE A 44 -5.24 3.92 -6.83
CA PHE A 44 -5.64 5.21 -7.37
C PHE A 44 -7.08 5.21 -7.87
N ILE A 45 -7.50 4.16 -8.57
CA ILE A 45 -8.88 4.04 -9.03
C ILE A 45 -9.85 4.00 -7.84
N ILE A 46 -9.58 3.19 -6.82
CA ILE A 46 -10.44 3.05 -5.65
C ILE A 46 -10.53 4.37 -4.87
N GLU A 47 -9.39 5.02 -4.60
CA GLU A 47 -9.32 6.29 -3.87
C GLU A 47 -9.96 7.44 -4.65
N PHE A 48 -9.77 7.49 -5.97
CA PHE A 48 -10.43 8.47 -6.83
C PHE A 48 -11.95 8.31 -6.76
N CYS A 49 -12.46 7.09 -6.89
CA CYS A 49 -13.89 6.79 -6.73
C CYS A 49 -14.39 7.16 -5.32
N CYS A 50 -13.61 6.86 -4.27
CA CYS A 50 -13.97 7.14 -2.89
C CYS A 50 -14.11 8.65 -2.64
N ASN A 51 -13.16 9.45 -3.12
CA ASN A 51 -13.20 10.91 -3.02
C ASN A 51 -14.31 11.51 -3.90
N LEU A 52 -14.52 11.00 -5.11
CA LEU A 52 -15.56 11.49 -6.02
C LEU A 52 -16.96 11.22 -5.46
N ILE A 53 -17.25 9.99 -5.03
CA ILE A 53 -18.55 9.65 -4.42
C ILE A 53 -18.71 10.37 -3.09
N GLY A 54 -17.68 10.40 -2.24
CA GLY A 54 -17.75 11.11 -0.96
C GLY A 54 -18.00 12.61 -1.10
N PHE A 55 -17.56 13.23 -2.20
CA PHE A 55 -17.85 14.62 -2.51
C PHE A 55 -19.27 14.82 -3.07
N LEU A 56 -19.72 13.96 -3.99
CA LEU A 56 -21.04 14.08 -4.63
C LEU A 56 -22.19 13.62 -3.72
N ARG A 57 -21.93 12.60 -2.90
CA ARG A 57 -22.88 11.91 -2.01
C ARG A 57 -22.17 11.48 -0.71
N PRO A 58 -22.03 12.39 0.26
CA PRO A 58 -21.35 12.12 1.52
C PRO A 58 -21.92 10.88 2.23
N GLY A 59 -21.04 9.95 2.63
CA GLY A 59 -21.39 8.71 3.34
C GLY A 59 -21.79 7.53 2.45
N GLU A 60 -22.06 7.72 1.16
CA GLU A 60 -22.39 6.60 0.25
C GLU A 60 -21.15 5.84 -0.27
N ASN A 61 -19.94 6.22 0.15
CA ASN A 61 -18.69 5.63 -0.32
C ASN A 61 -18.15 4.51 0.58
N PHE A 62 -18.83 4.14 1.68
CA PHE A 62 -18.31 3.16 2.64
C PHE A 62 -18.02 1.79 2.02
N TYR A 63 -18.87 1.34 1.10
CA TYR A 63 -18.66 0.05 0.43
C TYR A 63 -17.31 -0.03 -0.31
N LEU A 64 -16.74 1.11 -0.75
CA LEU A 64 -15.43 1.15 -1.42
C LEU A 64 -14.30 0.76 -0.48
N SER A 65 -14.46 0.84 0.84
CA SER A 65 -13.46 0.35 1.78
C SER A 65 -13.20 -1.14 1.62
N HIS A 66 -14.22 -1.94 1.27
CA HIS A 66 -14.04 -3.38 1.09
C HIS A 66 -13.11 -3.68 -0.07
N TYR A 67 -13.31 -2.98 -1.19
CA TYR A 67 -12.42 -3.07 -2.34
C TYR A 67 -11.02 -2.61 -1.97
N TYR A 68 -10.90 -1.51 -1.22
CA TYR A 68 -9.61 -0.99 -0.76
C TYR A 68 -8.84 -2.04 0.07
N PHE A 69 -9.42 -2.52 1.17
CA PHE A 69 -8.74 -3.40 2.12
C PHE A 69 -8.50 -4.81 1.56
N VAL A 70 -9.49 -5.41 0.88
CA VAL A 70 -9.32 -6.74 0.27
C VAL A 70 -8.30 -6.70 -0.86
N PHE A 71 -8.36 -5.69 -1.73
CA PHE A 71 -7.37 -5.56 -2.80
C PHE A 71 -5.97 -5.33 -2.25
N GLN A 72 -5.82 -4.42 -1.28
CA GLN A 72 -4.53 -4.17 -0.62
C GLN A 72 -4.00 -5.46 0.03
N PHE A 73 -4.86 -6.23 0.70
CA PHE A 73 -4.49 -7.52 1.29
C PHE A 73 -3.98 -8.52 0.25
N VAL A 74 -4.71 -8.69 -0.86
CA VAL A 74 -4.34 -9.62 -1.94
C VAL A 74 -3.01 -9.19 -2.58
N ALA A 75 -2.90 -7.93 -3.01
CA ALA A 75 -1.72 -7.42 -3.69
C ALA A 75 -0.47 -7.51 -2.79
N MET A 76 -0.60 -7.12 -1.52
CA MET A 76 0.53 -7.16 -0.58
C MET A 76 0.86 -8.58 -0.13
N SER A 77 -0.11 -9.50 -0.03
CA SER A 77 0.18 -10.91 0.21
C SER A 77 0.96 -11.54 -0.94
N LEU A 78 0.62 -11.21 -2.19
CA LEU A 78 1.39 -11.63 -3.36
C LEU A 78 2.80 -11.02 -3.35
N PHE A 79 2.94 -9.76 -2.97
CA PHE A 79 4.24 -9.12 -2.80
C PHE A 79 5.10 -9.86 -1.76
N PHE A 80 4.56 -10.11 -0.56
CA PHE A 80 5.29 -10.80 0.51
C PHE A 80 5.61 -12.27 0.17
N TYR A 81 4.71 -12.96 -0.52
CA TYR A 81 4.98 -14.30 -1.04
C TYR A 81 6.19 -14.33 -1.98
N ASN A 82 6.35 -13.30 -2.83
CA ASN A 82 7.47 -13.24 -3.77
C ASN A 82 8.76 -12.76 -3.11
N ILE A 83 8.70 -11.84 -2.16
CA ILE A 83 9.90 -11.24 -1.54
C ILE A 83 10.53 -12.13 -0.46
N PHE A 84 9.76 -12.96 0.23
CA PHE A 84 10.33 -13.86 1.25
C PHE A 84 11.18 -14.95 0.59
N SER A 85 12.43 -15.10 1.00
CA SER A 85 13.27 -16.21 0.52
C SER A 85 12.95 -17.54 1.22
N ILE A 86 12.38 -17.50 2.43
CA ILE A 86 12.11 -18.67 3.27
C ILE A 86 10.80 -19.34 2.82
N GLY A 87 10.88 -20.57 2.33
CA GLY A 87 9.73 -21.31 1.81
C GLY A 87 8.60 -21.53 2.83
N PHE A 88 8.91 -21.67 4.12
CA PHE A 88 7.91 -21.74 5.18
C PHE A 88 7.06 -20.46 5.28
N LEU A 89 7.69 -19.28 5.25
CA LEU A 89 6.98 -18.00 5.29
C LEU A 89 6.07 -17.83 4.07
N LYS A 90 6.55 -18.23 2.88
CA LYS A 90 5.71 -18.23 1.66
C LYS A 90 4.45 -19.06 1.83
N LYS A 91 4.57 -20.27 2.38
CA LYS A 91 3.42 -21.16 2.64
C LYS A 91 2.45 -20.54 3.64
N ILE A 92 2.94 -19.90 4.70
CA ILE A 92 2.11 -19.17 5.66
C ILE A 92 1.32 -18.05 4.98
N VAL A 93 2.00 -17.20 4.20
CA VAL A 93 1.35 -16.09 3.48
C VAL A 93 0.27 -16.61 2.54
N ALA A 94 0.56 -17.65 1.75
CA ALA A 94 -0.42 -18.24 0.83
C ALA A 94 -1.62 -18.86 1.56
N PHE A 95 -1.38 -19.58 2.65
CA PHE A 95 -2.44 -20.17 3.48
C PHE A 95 -3.35 -19.08 4.07
N LEU A 96 -2.75 -18.06 4.69
CA LEU A 96 -3.50 -16.97 5.32
C LEU A 96 -4.27 -16.14 4.29
N LEU A 97 -3.70 -15.91 3.10
CA LEU A 97 -4.40 -15.25 2.00
C LEU A 97 -5.71 -15.99 1.66
N ILE A 98 -5.63 -17.30 1.43
CA ILE A 98 -6.80 -18.11 1.08
C ILE A 98 -7.80 -18.17 2.25
N ALA A 99 -7.31 -18.41 3.47
CA ALA A 99 -8.15 -18.53 4.66
C ALA A 99 -8.93 -17.24 4.94
N VAL A 100 -8.29 -16.07 4.85
CA VAL A 100 -8.95 -14.78 5.08
C VAL A 100 -9.97 -14.48 3.99
N LEU A 101 -9.65 -14.73 2.71
CA LEU A 101 -10.61 -14.50 1.62
C LEU A 101 -11.85 -15.40 1.74
N LEU A 102 -11.67 -16.67 2.13
CA LEU A 102 -12.79 -17.58 2.39
C LEU A 102 -13.61 -17.11 3.59
N PHE A 103 -12.95 -16.73 4.68
CA PHE A 103 -13.62 -16.23 5.88
C PHE A 103 -14.47 -14.98 5.57
N LEU A 104 -13.91 -14.00 4.89
CA LEU A 104 -14.63 -12.78 4.49
C LEU A 104 -15.76 -13.11 3.50
N GLY A 105 -15.52 -13.98 2.51
CA GLY A 105 -16.55 -14.40 1.57
C GLY A 105 -17.75 -15.07 2.24
N ILE A 106 -17.50 -15.91 3.25
CA ILE A 106 -18.55 -16.51 4.09
C ILE A 106 -19.27 -15.42 4.89
N GLN A 107 -18.52 -14.49 5.50
CA GLN A 107 -19.09 -13.40 6.30
C GLN A 107 -20.08 -12.55 5.48
N TYR A 108 -19.70 -12.11 4.27
CA TYR A 108 -20.57 -11.33 3.38
C TYR A 108 -21.74 -12.14 2.82
N SER A 109 -21.62 -13.46 2.74
CA SER A 109 -22.73 -14.33 2.32
C SER A 109 -23.78 -14.52 3.42
N ILE A 110 -23.35 -14.56 4.69
CA ILE A 110 -24.25 -14.71 5.84
C ILE A 110 -24.98 -13.40 6.14
N ASP A 111 -24.27 -12.27 6.12
CA ASP A 111 -24.84 -10.96 6.38
C ASP A 111 -24.41 -9.95 5.30
N PRO A 112 -25.16 -9.85 4.20
CA PRO A 112 -24.87 -8.89 3.13
C PRO A 112 -24.97 -7.42 3.57
N SER A 113 -25.62 -7.12 4.70
CA SER A 113 -25.79 -5.74 5.16
C SER A 113 -24.47 -5.09 5.55
N ILE A 114 -23.48 -5.88 5.98
CA ILE A 114 -22.15 -5.39 6.35
C ILE A 114 -21.36 -4.79 5.18
N TYR A 115 -21.77 -5.04 3.94
CA TYR A 115 -21.17 -4.47 2.73
C TYR A 115 -21.38 -2.94 2.60
N TRP A 116 -22.40 -2.40 3.25
CA TRP A 116 -22.73 -0.98 3.17
C TRP A 116 -22.09 -0.14 4.28
N GLN A 117 -21.24 -0.75 5.11
CA GLN A 117 -20.61 -0.12 6.28
C GLN A 117 -19.16 -0.59 6.44
N PHE A 118 -18.39 0.09 7.29
CA PHE A 118 -17.03 -0.37 7.58
C PHE A 118 -17.05 -1.72 8.32
N ASN A 119 -16.49 -2.75 7.69
CA ASN A 119 -16.30 -4.05 8.32
C ASN A 119 -15.03 -4.04 9.17
N MET A 120 -15.18 -3.75 10.47
CA MET A 120 -14.05 -3.63 11.40
C MET A 120 -13.20 -4.92 11.48
N LEU A 121 -13.81 -6.10 11.35
CA LEU A 121 -13.10 -7.37 11.34
C LEU A 121 -12.22 -7.51 10.10
N GLU A 122 -12.76 -7.17 8.92
CA GLU A 122 -12.00 -7.14 7.67
C GLU A 122 -10.79 -6.19 7.77
N ILE A 123 -11.04 -4.96 8.22
CA ILE A 123 -10.00 -3.94 8.35
C ILE A 123 -8.91 -4.41 9.32
N GLY A 124 -9.31 -4.96 10.47
CA GLY A 124 -8.40 -5.46 11.49
C GLY A 124 -7.57 -6.65 11.00
N ILE A 125 -8.20 -7.70 10.48
CA ILE A 125 -7.50 -8.94 10.12
C ILE A 125 -6.55 -8.74 8.94
N THR A 126 -6.98 -7.99 7.92
CA THR A 126 -6.17 -7.73 6.73
C THR A 126 -4.97 -6.86 7.07
N SER A 127 -5.19 -5.77 7.81
CA SER A 127 -4.12 -4.84 8.19
C SER A 127 -3.12 -5.49 9.14
N LEU A 128 -3.58 -6.20 10.17
CA LEU A 128 -2.69 -6.82 11.16
C LEU A 128 -1.78 -7.89 10.54
N LEU A 129 -2.30 -8.67 9.59
CA LEU A 129 -1.49 -9.65 8.86
C LEU A 129 -0.43 -8.99 7.98
N LEU A 130 -0.79 -7.96 7.22
CA LEU A 130 0.17 -7.23 6.40
C LEU A 130 1.24 -6.51 7.23
N ILE A 131 0.86 -5.92 8.37
CA ILE A 131 1.80 -5.36 9.35
C ILE A 131 2.77 -6.44 9.83
N SER A 132 2.25 -7.61 10.20
CA SER A 132 3.08 -8.74 10.65
C SER A 132 4.05 -9.20 9.56
N TYR A 133 3.61 -9.28 8.30
CA TYR A 133 4.49 -9.62 7.19
C TYR A 133 5.58 -8.56 6.97
N GLY A 134 5.22 -7.28 7.05
CA GLY A 134 6.17 -6.18 6.98
C GLY A 134 7.22 -6.24 8.08
N ILE A 135 6.82 -6.45 9.34
CA ILE A 135 7.74 -6.58 10.47
C ILE A 135 8.68 -7.77 10.27
N LEU A 136 8.14 -8.94 9.90
CA LEU A 136 8.96 -10.12 9.60
C LEU A 136 9.97 -9.83 8.48
N PHE A 137 9.54 -9.18 7.41
CA PHE A 137 10.43 -8.77 6.32
C PHE A 137 11.57 -7.87 6.83
N LEU A 138 11.28 -6.88 7.66
CA LEU A 138 12.31 -6.00 8.23
C LEU A 138 13.29 -6.78 9.12
N VAL A 139 12.79 -7.66 9.99
CA VAL A 139 13.64 -8.48 10.89
C VAL A 139 14.59 -9.38 10.09
N PHE A 140 14.10 -10.05 9.04
CA PHE A 140 14.94 -10.93 8.22
C PHE A 140 15.90 -10.20 7.28
N ASN A 141 15.67 -8.92 6.99
CA ASN A 141 16.52 -8.14 6.07
C ASN A 141 17.33 -7.02 6.75
N ILE A 142 17.27 -6.88 8.09
CA ILE A 142 17.97 -5.83 8.85
C ILE A 142 19.50 -5.83 8.65
N LYS A 143 20.08 -6.97 8.25
CA LYS A 143 21.52 -7.15 8.05
C LYS A 143 21.95 -7.12 6.57
N LYS A 144 21.03 -6.89 5.63
CA LYS A 144 21.39 -6.81 4.21
C LYS A 144 21.73 -5.37 3.86
N ASP A 145 22.92 -5.15 3.29
CA ASP A 145 23.41 -3.82 2.89
C ASP A 145 22.55 -3.17 1.80
N LYS A 146 21.89 -3.98 0.98
CA LYS A 146 20.85 -3.58 0.04
C LYS A 146 19.61 -4.42 0.31
N SER A 147 18.57 -3.80 0.86
CA SER A 147 17.27 -4.44 0.96
C SER A 147 16.30 -3.73 0.02
N ASP A 148 16.08 -4.33 -1.14
CA ASP A 148 15.05 -3.92 -2.08
C ASP A 148 13.72 -3.78 -1.33
N TYR A 149 13.00 -2.69 -1.54
CA TYR A 149 11.67 -2.44 -0.97
C TYR A 149 11.62 -2.06 0.52
N PHE A 150 12.73 -1.63 1.13
CA PHE A 150 12.77 -1.21 2.54
C PHE A 150 11.86 -0.02 2.86
N TYR A 151 11.93 1.05 2.07
CA TYR A 151 11.12 2.25 2.30
C TYR A 151 9.64 1.95 2.07
N PHE A 152 9.35 1.14 1.05
CA PHE A 152 8.00 0.66 0.78
C PHE A 152 7.41 -0.08 1.99
N CYS A 153 8.13 -1.08 2.53
CA CYS A 153 7.67 -1.89 3.66
C CYS A 153 7.50 -1.06 4.94
N ASN A 154 8.45 -0.16 5.25
CA ASN A 154 8.33 0.73 6.42
C ASN A 154 7.11 1.65 6.29
N GLY A 155 6.90 2.23 5.11
CA GLY A 155 5.75 3.09 4.87
C GLY A 155 4.42 2.33 4.94
N LEU A 156 4.38 1.11 4.41
CA LEU A 156 3.21 0.23 4.48
C LEU A 156 2.84 -0.08 5.94
N ILE A 157 3.82 -0.46 6.77
CA ILE A 157 3.60 -0.74 8.20
C ILE A 157 3.07 0.50 8.92
N LEU A 158 3.72 1.64 8.73
CA LEU A 158 3.36 2.89 9.41
C LEU A 158 1.93 3.34 9.05
N TYR A 159 1.59 3.30 7.76
CA TYR A 159 0.26 3.65 7.30
C TYR A 159 -0.80 2.65 7.76
N LEU A 160 -0.55 1.34 7.61
CA LEU A 160 -1.52 0.34 8.05
C LEU A 160 -1.76 0.38 9.56
N ALA A 161 -0.72 0.54 10.37
CA ALA A 161 -0.87 0.62 11.82
C ALA A 161 -1.72 1.83 12.22
N SER A 162 -1.42 3.01 11.67
CA SER A 162 -2.19 4.23 11.95
C SER A 162 -3.63 4.14 11.42
N SER A 163 -3.80 3.72 10.18
CA SER A 163 -5.12 3.57 9.55
C SER A 163 -6.00 2.57 10.30
N ALA A 164 -5.46 1.38 10.61
CA ALA A 164 -6.21 0.37 11.36
C ALA A 164 -6.59 0.86 12.77
N SER A 165 -5.68 1.56 13.47
CA SER A 165 -6.01 2.16 14.77
C SER A 165 -7.15 3.17 14.67
N ILE A 166 -7.18 3.99 13.62
CA ILE A 166 -8.25 4.97 13.37
C ILE A 166 -9.58 4.25 13.16
N PHE A 167 -9.64 3.27 12.25
CA PHE A 167 -10.89 2.53 11.98
C PHE A 167 -11.37 1.71 13.19
N LEU A 168 -10.47 1.05 13.91
CA LEU A 168 -10.81 0.24 15.09
C LEU A 168 -11.20 1.09 16.30
N SER A 169 -10.81 2.38 16.34
CA SER A 169 -11.29 3.31 17.37
C SER A 169 -12.77 3.69 17.23
N GLY A 170 -13.45 3.20 16.17
CA GLY A 170 -14.91 3.20 16.04
C GLY A 170 -15.53 4.56 15.73
N ASN A 171 -14.77 5.50 15.16
CA ASN A 171 -15.09 6.92 15.28
C ASN A 171 -15.13 7.64 13.93
N SER A 172 -16.28 7.58 13.25
CA SER A 172 -16.52 8.36 12.03
C SER A 172 -16.73 9.86 12.31
N ASP A 173 -17.06 10.24 13.55
CA ASP A 173 -17.55 11.59 13.91
C ASP A 173 -16.76 12.28 15.05
N SER A 174 -15.67 11.69 15.55
CA SER A 174 -14.89 12.33 16.61
C SER A 174 -13.99 13.44 16.09
N VAL A 175 -14.36 14.65 16.49
CA VAL A 175 -13.56 15.85 16.30
C VAL A 175 -12.58 15.98 17.46
N ILE A 176 -11.27 16.03 17.17
CA ILE A 176 -10.22 16.13 18.21
C ILE A 176 -10.01 17.60 18.61
N PHE A 177 -10.09 18.53 17.64
CA PHE A 177 -9.97 19.97 17.89
C PHE A 177 -11.07 20.75 17.16
N THR A 178 -11.63 21.78 17.80
CA THR A 178 -12.78 22.52 17.27
C THR A 178 -12.46 23.94 16.77
N LYS A 179 -11.34 24.58 17.15
CA LYS A 179 -10.93 25.92 16.66
C LYS A 179 -9.41 26.14 16.65
N PRO A 180 -8.81 26.80 15.62
CA PRO A 180 -9.41 27.32 14.39
C PRO A 180 -9.59 26.28 13.27
N PHE A 181 -9.01 25.09 13.41
CA PHE A 181 -9.14 23.99 12.45
C PHE A 181 -9.86 22.81 13.10
N LEU A 182 -10.91 22.32 12.43
CA LEU A 182 -11.52 21.03 12.75
C LEU A 182 -10.58 19.92 12.28
N LEU A 183 -9.87 19.31 13.23
CA LEU A 183 -8.93 18.24 12.97
C LEU A 183 -9.56 16.94 13.49
N ASP A 184 -9.93 16.08 12.56
CA ASP A 184 -10.56 14.78 12.79
C ASP A 184 -9.55 13.65 12.55
N PHE A 185 -9.94 12.42 12.84
CA PHE A 185 -9.11 11.25 12.58
C PHE A 185 -8.84 11.04 11.07
N TRP A 186 -9.74 11.52 10.20
CA TRP A 186 -9.58 11.45 8.74
C TRP A 186 -8.41 12.30 8.22
N PHE A 187 -8.16 13.45 8.84
CA PHE A 187 -6.95 14.23 8.58
C PHE A 187 -5.68 13.43 8.88
N PHE A 188 -5.60 12.75 10.03
CA PHE A 188 -4.44 11.94 10.39
C PHE A 188 -4.25 10.76 9.43
N ASN A 189 -5.34 10.07 9.06
CA ASN A 189 -5.28 9.00 8.06
C ASN A 189 -4.68 9.51 6.73
N SER A 190 -5.13 10.68 6.27
CA SER A 190 -4.60 11.33 5.06
C SER A 190 -3.14 11.75 5.21
N LEU A 191 -2.73 12.24 6.38
CA LEU A 191 -1.35 12.62 6.66
C LEU A 191 -0.40 11.41 6.61
N PHE A 192 -0.76 10.31 7.28
CA PHE A 192 0.02 9.07 7.24
C PHE A 192 0.03 8.47 5.84
N TYR A 193 -1.06 8.62 5.08
CA TYR A 193 -1.09 8.21 3.68
C TYR A 193 -0.11 9.02 2.82
N ILE A 194 -0.04 10.34 2.98
CA ILE A 194 0.95 11.18 2.29
C ILE A 194 2.38 10.74 2.63
N LEU A 195 2.65 10.47 3.91
CA LEU A 195 3.94 9.97 4.34
C LEU A 195 4.27 8.61 3.69
N TYR A 196 3.28 7.71 3.58
CA TYR A 196 3.45 6.46 2.86
C TYR A 196 3.76 6.69 1.37
N GLN A 197 3.05 7.60 0.71
CA GLN A 197 3.33 7.96 -0.68
C GLN A 197 4.73 8.57 -0.86
N TYR A 198 5.20 9.36 0.10
CA TYR A 198 6.57 9.87 0.09
C TYR A 198 7.61 8.74 0.18
N LEU A 199 7.38 7.73 1.02
CA LEU A 199 8.26 6.57 1.14
C LEU A 199 8.22 5.68 -0.11
N ILE A 200 7.06 5.52 -0.75
CA ILE A 200 6.93 4.86 -2.07
C ILE A 200 7.77 5.61 -3.12
N TYR A 201 7.72 6.94 -3.13
CA TYR A 201 8.54 7.74 -4.03
C TYR A 201 10.04 7.53 -3.77
N LYS A 202 10.45 7.51 -2.50
CA LYS A 202 11.85 7.26 -2.12
C LYS A 202 12.30 5.88 -2.60
N GLU A 203 11.44 4.86 -2.45
CA GLU A 203 11.69 3.52 -2.97
C GLU A 203 11.88 3.52 -4.50
N TRP A 204 10.98 4.16 -5.24
CA TRP A 204 11.08 4.27 -6.69
C TRP A 204 12.41 4.89 -7.14
N LYS A 205 12.92 5.88 -6.41
CA LYS A 205 14.23 6.48 -6.70
C LYS A 205 15.36 5.48 -6.56
N VAL A 206 15.40 4.75 -5.43
CA VAL A 206 16.45 3.76 -5.17
C VAL A 206 16.46 2.69 -6.26
N LEU A 207 15.30 2.08 -6.51
CA LEU A 207 15.15 0.99 -7.50
C LEU A 207 15.44 1.40 -8.95
N ASN A 208 15.45 2.70 -9.27
CA ASN A 208 15.76 3.19 -10.62
C ASN A 208 17.14 3.81 -10.76
N LEU A 209 17.76 4.24 -9.66
CA LEU A 209 19.16 4.63 -9.66
C LEU A 209 20.06 3.39 -9.78
N GLU A 210 19.76 2.32 -9.03
CA GLU A 210 20.53 1.07 -9.08
C GLU A 210 20.56 0.45 -10.47
N ILE A 211 19.44 0.47 -11.21
CA ILE A 211 19.41 -0.04 -12.59
C ILE A 211 20.27 0.78 -13.53
N LYS A 212 20.35 2.09 -13.33
CA LYS A 212 21.19 2.93 -14.18
C LYS A 212 22.66 2.58 -14.00
N ASP A 213 23.08 2.35 -12.75
CA ASP A 213 24.45 1.96 -12.42
C ASP A 213 24.80 0.57 -13.00
N ASP A 214 23.89 -0.41 -12.90
CA ASP A 214 24.08 -1.76 -13.49
C ASP A 214 24.20 -1.73 -15.03
N ILE A 215 23.41 -0.88 -15.71
CA ILE A 215 23.48 -0.70 -17.17
C ILE A 215 24.79 -0.03 -17.58
N ASP A 216 25.22 1.00 -16.85
CA ASP A 216 26.47 1.71 -17.15
C ASP A 216 27.70 0.80 -16.94
N GLU A 217 27.69 -0.05 -15.89
CA GLU A 217 28.77 -0.99 -15.60
C GLU A 217 28.85 -2.12 -16.64
N SER A 218 27.71 -2.72 -17.01
CA SER A 218 27.65 -3.73 -18.07
C SER A 218 28.06 -3.19 -19.44
N THR A 219 27.70 -1.94 -19.76
CA THR A 219 28.11 -1.26 -21.00
C THR A 219 29.62 -1.04 -21.05
N LYS A 220 30.23 -0.55 -19.96
CA LYS A 220 31.69 -0.38 -19.85
C LYS A 220 32.43 -1.71 -20.03
N LYS A 221 31.94 -2.79 -19.41
CA LYS A 221 32.55 -4.13 -19.53
C LYS A 221 32.52 -4.65 -20.97
N ASN A 222 31.42 -4.41 -21.69
CA ASN A 222 31.29 -4.81 -23.09
C ASN A 222 32.20 -4.01 -24.03
N ILE A 223 32.38 -2.71 -23.79
CA ILE A 223 33.33 -1.88 -24.55
C ILE A 223 34.76 -2.37 -24.34
N HIS A 224 35.17 -2.62 -23.10
CA HIS A 224 36.51 -3.13 -22.79
C HIS A 224 36.79 -4.49 -23.44
N LEU A 225 35.79 -5.37 -23.55
CA LEU A 225 35.92 -6.67 -24.24
C LEU A 225 36.07 -6.54 -25.76
N LEU A 226 35.53 -5.47 -26.36
CA LEU A 226 35.68 -5.17 -27.78
C LEU A 226 37.04 -4.54 -28.10
N GLU A 227 37.60 -3.74 -27.19
CA GLU A 227 38.93 -3.13 -27.35
C GLU A 227 40.09 -4.10 -27.08
N SER A 228 39.84 -5.24 -26.42
CA SER A 228 40.85 -6.26 -26.12
C SER A 228 41.01 -7.35 -27.20
N LYS A 229 40.38 -7.21 -28.38
CA LYS A 229 40.46 -8.13 -29.53
C LYS A 229 41.14 -7.46 -30.71
#